data_AF-A0A2V7B139-F1
#
_entry.id   AF-A0A2V7B139-F1
#
_cell.length_a   1.000
_cell.length_b   1.000
_cell.length_c   1.000
_cell.angle_alpha   90.00
_cell.angle_beta   90.00
_cell.angle_gamma   90.00
#
_symmetry.space_group_name_H-M   'P 1'
#
loop_
_entity.id
_entity.type
_entity.pdbx_description
1 polymer ?
#
loop_
_entity_poly.entity_id
_entity_poly.type
_entity_poly.pdbx_seq_one_letter_code
_entity_poly.pdbx_strand_id
1 'polypeptide(L)'
;MEAAVKATKTIPVVGVDFESDPVAKGWVATLARPGGNVTGFFLDMPELSGKQLQLLKEVKPNLARVAVLGDARANEPQFRATEVAAQGAGLMLQRLPVKGLNEIPRALADAVRQRTGGLLVLSSPMIFGAVARIAEVAVKHRLPAISLFVPFFAEGGGLLAYGPAFLDPFRRAASYVDRILKGAQPGDLPVQRPTKFQFVVKPQDRQGHRTHDPTGAAAARGSHRRMTGLGFFRERTIASCTLHTIGSTMSPIRQKATPRN
;
A
#
# COMPACT_ATOMS: atom_id res chain seq x y z
N MET A 1 5.38 13.89 10.28
CA MET A 1 6.66 14.51 9.88
C MET A 1 6.64 16.04 9.98
N GLU A 2 5.73 16.73 9.30
CA GLU A 2 5.74 18.20 9.17
C GLU A 2 5.80 18.97 10.50
N ALA A 3 5.02 18.55 11.51
CA ALA A 3 5.05 19.16 12.84
C ALA A 3 6.43 19.09 13.50
N ALA A 4 7.12 17.95 13.39
CA ALA A 4 8.45 17.76 13.95
C ALA A 4 9.49 18.65 13.26
N VAL A 5 9.47 18.72 11.92
CA VAL A 5 10.39 19.56 11.13
C VAL A 5 10.17 21.06 11.36
N LYS A 6 8.94 21.47 11.72
CA LYS A 6 8.62 22.85 12.09
C LYS A 6 9.04 23.18 13.53
N ALA A 7 8.91 22.22 14.44
CA ALA A 7 9.21 22.43 15.86
C ALA A 7 10.70 22.62 16.15
N THR A 8 11.59 22.11 15.30
CA THR A 8 13.04 22.19 15.54
C THR A 8 13.86 22.23 14.25
N LYS A 9 14.97 22.97 14.32
CA LYS A 9 16.02 23.00 13.28
C LYS A 9 17.33 22.39 13.74
N THR A 10 17.42 21.98 15.00
CA THR A 10 18.67 21.54 15.65
C THR A 10 18.56 20.12 16.19
N ILE A 11 17.39 19.71 16.68
CA ILE A 11 17.18 18.35 17.16
C ILE A 11 17.08 17.41 15.95
N PRO A 12 17.86 16.31 15.91
CA PRO A 12 17.76 15.31 14.85
C PRO A 12 16.34 14.76 14.66
N VAL A 13 15.87 14.71 13.42
CA VAL A 13 14.59 14.10 13.03
C VAL A 13 14.87 12.94 12.09
N VAL A 14 14.61 11.72 12.56
CA VAL A 14 14.68 10.49 11.76
C VAL A 14 13.26 10.10 11.35
N GLY A 15 12.90 10.36 10.10
CA GLY A 15 11.58 10.10 9.56
C GLY A 15 11.42 8.68 9.00
N VAL A 16 10.22 8.11 9.16
CA VAL A 16 9.70 7.04 8.31
C VAL A 16 8.37 7.55 7.76
N ASP A 17 8.34 7.91 6.49
CA ASP A 17 7.22 8.59 5.84
C ASP A 17 6.97 7.94 4.48
N PHE A 18 5.74 7.48 4.23
CA PHE A 18 5.37 6.79 2.99
C PHE A 18 4.42 7.62 2.12
N GLU A 19 4.39 8.93 2.37
CA GLU A 19 3.42 9.84 1.78
C GLU A 19 4.04 11.04 1.09
N SER A 20 5.29 11.39 1.43
CA SER A 20 5.90 12.69 1.11
C SER A 20 7.28 12.56 0.47
N ASP A 21 7.55 13.34 -0.58
CA ASP A 21 8.90 13.59 -1.05
C ASP A 21 9.59 14.65 -0.17
N PRO A 22 10.66 14.29 0.57
CA PRO A 22 11.31 15.21 1.50
C PRO A 22 12.10 16.33 0.79
N VAL A 23 12.50 16.14 -0.47
CA VAL A 23 13.16 17.17 -1.29
C VAL A 23 12.11 18.16 -1.77
N ALA A 24 11.00 17.68 -2.34
CA ALA A 24 9.91 18.55 -2.80
C ALA A 24 9.28 19.36 -1.65
N LYS A 25 9.27 18.80 -0.44
CA LYS A 25 8.83 19.49 0.79
C LYS A 25 9.88 20.46 1.38
N GLY A 26 11.11 20.48 0.85
CA GLY A 26 12.21 21.29 1.37
C GLY A 26 12.69 20.86 2.75
N TRP A 27 12.44 19.61 3.16
CA TRP A 27 12.94 19.07 4.42
C TRP A 27 14.40 18.66 4.34
N VAL A 28 14.85 18.27 3.13
CA VAL A 28 16.24 17.87 2.85
C VAL A 28 16.69 18.47 1.51
N ALA A 29 17.99 18.74 1.37
CA ALA A 29 18.54 19.27 0.12
C ALA A 29 18.55 18.23 -1.01
N THR A 30 19.05 17.04 -0.72
CA THR A 30 19.03 15.88 -1.63
C THR A 30 18.84 14.59 -0.83
N LEU A 31 18.51 13.49 -1.50
CA LEU A 31 18.45 12.20 -0.82
C LEU A 31 19.84 11.71 -0.38
N ALA A 32 20.88 11.92 -1.18
CA ALA A 32 22.23 11.44 -0.87
C ALA A 32 22.91 12.26 0.24
N ARG A 33 22.64 13.57 0.29
CA ARG A 33 23.15 14.51 1.29
C ARG A 33 22.01 15.43 1.75
N PRO A 34 21.34 15.09 2.86
CA PRO A 34 20.23 15.89 3.34
C PRO A 34 20.63 17.31 3.79
N GLY A 35 21.82 17.46 4.35
CA GLY A 35 22.42 18.76 4.70
C GLY A 35 21.81 19.48 5.91
N GLY A 36 20.78 18.93 6.56
CA GLY A 36 20.12 19.54 7.72
C GLY A 36 19.92 18.55 8.87
N ASN A 37 18.97 18.84 9.76
CA ASN A 37 18.64 17.97 10.89
C ASN A 37 17.67 16.82 10.54
N VAL A 38 17.25 16.70 9.28
CA VAL A 38 16.28 15.69 8.81
C VAL A 38 16.99 14.59 8.00
N THR A 39 16.68 13.33 8.32
CA THR A 39 17.10 12.15 7.56
C THR A 39 16.07 11.02 7.72
N GLY A 40 16.30 9.85 7.12
CA GLY A 40 15.51 8.65 7.36
C GLY A 40 15.06 7.94 6.10
N PHE A 41 13.84 7.40 6.14
CA PHE A 41 13.27 6.55 5.10
C PHE A 41 12.00 7.17 4.56
N PHE A 42 12.01 7.50 3.26
CA PHE A 42 10.90 8.20 2.62
C PHE A 42 10.43 7.44 1.40
N LEU A 43 9.14 7.51 1.11
CA LEU A 43 8.55 6.98 -0.11
C LEU A 43 7.51 7.98 -0.62
N ASP A 44 7.78 8.54 -1.79
CA ASP A 44 6.78 9.18 -2.65
C ASP A 44 6.98 8.62 -4.05
N MET A 45 6.12 7.69 -4.44
CA MET A 45 6.26 6.98 -5.71
C MET A 45 4.93 7.01 -6.46
N PRO A 46 4.74 7.99 -7.35
CA PRO A 46 3.68 7.97 -8.36
C PRO A 46 3.61 6.63 -9.12
N GLU A 47 4.76 5.99 -9.34
CA GLU A 47 4.88 4.70 -10.02
C GLU A 47 4.21 3.56 -9.24
N LEU A 48 4.13 3.66 -7.90
CA LEU A 48 3.48 2.65 -7.07
C LEU A 48 1.98 2.61 -7.35
N SER A 49 1.34 3.77 -7.49
CA SER A 49 -0.08 3.86 -7.88
C SER A 49 -0.32 3.22 -9.24
N GLY A 50 0.56 3.46 -10.22
CA GLY A 50 0.49 2.82 -11.54
C GLY A 50 0.57 1.30 -11.45
N LYS A 51 1.53 0.77 -10.67
CA LYS A 51 1.63 -0.69 -10.47
C LYS A 51 0.42 -1.27 -9.76
N GLN A 52 -0.11 -0.59 -8.75
CA GLN A 52 -1.32 -1.03 -8.03
C GLN A 52 -2.56 -1.06 -8.93
N LEU A 53 -2.74 -0.05 -9.80
CA LEU A 53 -3.80 -0.03 -10.80
C LEU A 53 -3.64 -1.15 -11.83
N GLN A 54 -2.41 -1.44 -12.28
CA GLN A 54 -2.12 -2.58 -13.15
C GLN A 54 -2.53 -3.91 -12.49
N LEU A 55 -2.13 -4.13 -11.24
CA LEU A 55 -2.47 -5.35 -10.50
C LEU A 55 -3.99 -5.49 -10.32
N LEU A 56 -4.72 -4.40 -10.09
CA LEU A 56 -6.19 -4.41 -10.08
C LEU A 56 -6.79 -4.83 -11.43
N LYS A 57 -6.21 -4.38 -12.56
CA LYS A 57 -6.64 -4.80 -13.91
C LYS A 57 -6.33 -6.27 -14.19
N GLU A 58 -5.22 -6.80 -13.67
CA GLU A 58 -4.89 -8.23 -13.79
C GLU A 58 -5.96 -9.11 -13.12
N VAL A 59 -6.50 -8.67 -11.96
CA VAL A 59 -7.60 -9.39 -11.29
C VAL A 59 -8.96 -9.13 -11.95
N LYS A 60 -9.19 -7.93 -12.48
CA LYS A 60 -10.43 -7.55 -13.16
C LYS A 60 -10.11 -6.93 -14.53
N PRO A 61 -9.99 -7.75 -15.59
CA PRO A 61 -9.58 -7.26 -16.92
C PRO A 61 -10.50 -6.17 -17.50
N ASN A 62 -11.80 -6.25 -17.21
CA ASN A 62 -12.81 -5.28 -17.67
C ASN A 62 -12.98 -4.08 -16.72
N LEU A 63 -11.97 -3.79 -15.88
CA LEU A 63 -11.99 -2.66 -14.96
C LEU A 63 -11.92 -1.36 -15.76
N ALA A 64 -12.99 -0.57 -15.71
CA ALA A 64 -13.08 0.73 -16.39
C ALA A 64 -13.11 1.92 -15.40
N ARG A 65 -13.55 1.70 -14.16
CA ARG A 65 -13.69 2.75 -13.13
C ARG A 65 -13.12 2.28 -11.80
N VAL A 66 -12.27 3.10 -11.18
CA VAL A 66 -11.63 2.81 -9.88
C VAL A 66 -11.93 3.94 -8.90
N ALA A 67 -12.41 3.58 -7.71
CA ALA A 67 -12.45 4.50 -6.58
C ALA A 67 -11.07 4.62 -5.94
N VAL A 68 -10.69 5.82 -5.52
CA VAL A 68 -9.45 6.07 -4.81
C VAL A 68 -9.77 6.72 -3.47
N LEU A 69 -9.57 5.98 -2.38
CA LEU A 69 -9.81 6.45 -1.01
C LEU A 69 -8.53 7.04 -0.45
N GLY A 70 -8.63 8.25 0.11
CA GLY A 70 -7.48 8.91 0.72
C GLY A 70 -7.90 10.00 1.70
N ASP A 71 -6.95 10.40 2.53
CA ASP A 71 -7.04 11.51 3.45
C ASP A 71 -7.09 12.85 2.70
N ALA A 72 -8.19 13.57 2.86
CA ALA A 72 -8.42 14.87 2.24
C ALA A 72 -7.37 15.93 2.60
N ARG A 73 -6.66 15.77 3.72
CA ARG A 73 -5.68 16.73 4.23
C ARG A 73 -4.25 16.41 3.79
N ALA A 74 -3.96 15.16 3.46
CA ALA A 74 -2.59 14.69 3.24
C ALA A 74 -2.34 14.16 1.82
N ASN A 75 -3.36 13.63 1.14
CA ASN A 75 -3.15 12.82 -0.06
C ASN A 75 -3.30 13.56 -1.39
N GLU A 76 -3.39 14.89 -1.41
CA GLU A 76 -3.52 15.64 -2.67
C GLU A 76 -2.43 15.30 -3.72
N PRO A 77 -1.12 15.19 -3.36
CA PRO A 77 -0.10 14.72 -4.32
C PRO A 77 -0.34 13.30 -4.82
N GLN A 78 -0.70 12.37 -3.93
CA GLN A 78 -0.96 10.97 -4.26
C GLN A 78 -2.20 10.82 -5.15
N PHE A 79 -3.24 11.64 -4.94
CA PHE A 79 -4.42 11.68 -5.80
C PHE A 79 -4.03 12.06 -7.23
N ARG A 80 -3.30 13.17 -7.41
CA ARG A 80 -2.87 13.62 -8.75
C ARG A 80 -1.99 12.58 -9.45
N ALA A 81 -1.04 12.00 -8.73
CA ALA A 81 -0.20 10.93 -9.25
C ALA A 81 -1.03 9.72 -9.72
N THR A 82 -2.03 9.34 -8.94
CA THR A 82 -2.93 8.21 -9.27
C THR A 82 -3.86 8.54 -10.43
N GLU A 83 -4.29 9.80 -10.59
CA GLU A 83 -5.06 10.28 -11.75
C GLU A 83 -4.26 10.16 -13.05
N VAL A 84 -3.01 10.63 -13.05
CA VAL A 84 -2.12 10.50 -14.21
C VAL A 84 -1.92 9.01 -14.57
N ALA A 85 -1.66 8.17 -13.57
CA ALA A 85 -1.50 6.73 -13.79
C ALA A 85 -2.78 6.05 -14.30
N ALA A 86 -3.95 6.45 -13.79
CA ALA A 86 -5.24 5.95 -14.23
C ALA A 86 -5.53 6.34 -15.69
N GLN A 87 -5.25 7.59 -16.07
CA GLN A 87 -5.37 8.07 -17.45
C GLN A 87 -4.51 7.23 -18.40
N GLY A 88 -3.24 7.01 -18.06
CA GLY A 88 -2.33 6.16 -18.84
C GLY A 88 -2.80 4.70 -18.97
N ALA A 89 -3.61 4.22 -18.02
CA ALA A 89 -4.18 2.88 -18.01
C ALA A 89 -5.59 2.78 -18.63
N GLY A 90 -6.15 3.90 -19.12
CA GLY A 90 -7.52 3.97 -19.65
C GLY A 90 -8.62 3.80 -18.59
N LEU A 91 -8.35 4.21 -17.35
CA LEU A 91 -9.27 4.08 -16.21
C LEU A 91 -9.89 5.42 -15.84
N MET A 92 -11.19 5.41 -15.53
CA MET A 92 -11.87 6.54 -14.89
C MET A 92 -11.64 6.50 -13.39
N LEU A 93 -11.05 7.55 -12.83
CA LEU A 93 -10.81 7.67 -11.39
C LEU A 93 -11.97 8.41 -10.71
N GLN A 94 -12.47 7.85 -9.61
CA GLN A 94 -13.35 8.55 -8.67
C GLN A 94 -12.60 8.81 -7.36
N ARG A 95 -12.31 10.08 -7.06
CA ARG A 95 -11.69 10.46 -5.78
C ARG A 95 -12.70 10.32 -4.65
N LEU A 96 -12.27 9.70 -3.55
CA LEU A 96 -12.99 9.60 -2.29
C LEU A 96 -12.14 10.25 -1.18
N PRO A 97 -12.03 11.58 -1.14
CA PRO A 97 -11.33 12.26 -0.06
C PRO A 97 -12.16 12.17 1.22
N VAL A 98 -11.56 11.69 2.31
CA VAL A 98 -12.19 11.60 3.64
C VAL A 98 -11.40 12.43 4.65
N LYS A 99 -12.10 13.10 5.57
CA LYS A 99 -11.49 13.92 6.64
C LYS A 99 -11.33 13.15 7.96
N GLY A 100 -11.94 11.97 8.07
CA GLY A 100 -11.97 11.17 9.28
C GLY A 100 -12.49 9.75 9.05
N LEU A 101 -12.23 8.88 10.03
CA LEU A 101 -12.58 7.45 9.95
C LEU A 101 -14.08 7.18 9.81
N ASN A 102 -14.91 8.07 10.35
CA ASN A 102 -16.36 7.94 10.33
C ASN A 102 -16.96 8.14 8.92
N GLU A 103 -16.23 8.79 8.02
CA GLU A 103 -16.69 9.04 6.64
C GLU A 103 -16.41 7.85 5.70
N ILE A 104 -15.47 6.98 6.06
CA ILE A 104 -15.01 5.85 5.23
C ILE A 104 -16.17 4.93 4.82
N PRO A 105 -17.04 4.44 5.73
CA PRO A 105 -18.11 3.52 5.34
C PRO A 105 -19.06 4.14 4.32
N ARG A 106 -19.39 5.43 4.49
CA ARG A 106 -20.26 6.16 3.56
C ARG A 106 -19.57 6.35 2.21
N ALA A 107 -18.31 6.79 2.20
CA ALA A 107 -17.55 6.99 0.96
C ALA A 107 -17.43 5.70 0.13
N LEU A 108 -17.21 4.55 0.79
CA LEU A 108 -17.16 3.26 0.11
C LEU A 108 -18.53 2.81 -0.39
N ALA A 109 -19.60 3.00 0.39
CA ALA A 109 -20.95 2.72 -0.07
C ALA A 109 -21.33 3.58 -1.29
N ASP A 110 -20.90 4.84 -1.33
CA ASP A 110 -21.14 5.76 -2.43
C ASP A 110 -20.41 5.30 -3.70
N ALA A 111 -19.16 4.83 -3.57
CA ALA A 111 -18.40 4.24 -4.68
C ALA A 111 -19.09 3.01 -5.28
N VAL A 112 -19.62 2.14 -4.43
CA VAL A 112 -20.39 0.96 -4.84
C VAL A 112 -21.66 1.36 -5.58
N ARG A 113 -22.41 2.36 -5.08
CA ARG A 113 -23.61 2.89 -5.76
C ARG A 113 -23.27 3.53 -7.10
N GLN A 114 -22.11 4.18 -7.22
CA GLN A 114 -21.59 4.73 -8.46
C GLN A 114 -20.91 3.69 -9.37
N ARG A 115 -21.05 2.40 -9.04
CA ARG A 115 -20.58 1.25 -9.82
C ARG A 115 -19.08 1.28 -10.11
N THR A 116 -18.28 1.69 -9.13
CA THR A 116 -16.83 1.51 -9.24
C THR A 116 -16.48 0.03 -9.32
N GLY A 117 -15.53 -0.29 -10.19
CA GLY A 117 -15.13 -1.67 -10.44
C GLY A 117 -14.06 -2.18 -9.48
N GLY A 118 -13.37 -1.29 -8.78
CA GLY A 118 -12.34 -1.59 -7.79
C GLY A 118 -12.01 -0.37 -6.93
N LEU A 119 -11.18 -0.58 -5.92
CA LEU A 119 -10.76 0.41 -4.93
C LEU A 119 -9.24 0.41 -4.80
N LEU A 120 -8.62 1.58 -4.87
CA LEU A 120 -7.24 1.80 -4.44
C LEU A 120 -7.25 2.64 -3.17
N VAL A 121 -6.55 2.17 -2.14
CA VAL A 121 -6.45 2.83 -0.83
C VAL A 121 -5.08 3.50 -0.71
N LEU A 122 -5.07 4.83 -0.61
CA LEU A 122 -3.85 5.65 -0.47
C LEU A 122 -3.26 5.57 0.94
N SER A 123 -2.00 5.98 1.09
CA SER A 123 -1.30 5.96 2.38
C SER A 123 -1.53 7.25 3.17
N SER A 124 -1.95 7.14 4.41
CA SER A 124 -1.81 8.19 5.42
C SER A 124 -1.82 7.58 6.83
N PRO A 125 -1.35 8.29 7.87
CA PRO A 125 -1.47 7.82 9.25
C PRO A 125 -2.92 7.53 9.65
N MET A 126 -3.87 8.35 9.19
CA MET A 126 -5.30 8.14 9.43
C MET A 126 -5.79 6.86 8.74
N ILE A 127 -5.44 6.66 7.46
CA ILE A 127 -5.86 5.47 6.71
C ILE A 127 -5.23 4.20 7.30
N PHE A 128 -3.95 4.25 7.69
CA PHE A 128 -3.26 3.14 8.33
C PHE A 128 -4.00 2.67 9.59
N GLY A 129 -4.41 3.60 10.46
CA GLY A 129 -5.15 3.29 11.68
C GLY A 129 -6.51 2.60 11.45
N ALA A 130 -7.05 2.63 10.23
CA ALA A 130 -8.31 1.97 9.87
C ALA A 130 -8.18 0.97 8.72
N VAL A 131 -6.96 0.56 8.36
CA VAL A 131 -6.72 -0.19 7.13
C VAL A 131 -7.42 -1.55 7.12
N ALA A 132 -7.46 -2.25 8.25
CA ALA A 132 -8.18 -3.51 8.40
C ALA A 132 -9.70 -3.31 8.23
N ARG A 133 -10.26 -2.28 8.85
CA ARG A 133 -11.69 -1.93 8.72
C ARG A 133 -12.05 -1.53 7.29
N ILE A 134 -11.17 -0.82 6.58
CA ILE A 134 -11.36 -0.50 5.15
C ILE A 134 -11.43 -1.79 4.33
N ALA A 135 -10.53 -2.75 4.61
CA ALA A 135 -10.51 -4.04 3.95
C ALA A 135 -11.82 -4.81 4.18
N GLU A 136 -12.29 -4.90 5.42
CA GLU A 136 -13.57 -5.54 5.77
C GLU A 136 -14.75 -4.94 5.01
N VAL A 137 -14.83 -3.61 4.93
CA VAL A 137 -15.91 -2.92 4.19
C VAL A 137 -15.82 -3.21 2.69
N ALA A 138 -14.61 -3.18 2.11
CA ALA A 138 -14.42 -3.52 0.70
C ALA A 138 -14.83 -4.97 0.40
N VAL A 139 -14.50 -5.92 1.28
CA VAL A 139 -14.92 -7.32 1.19
C VAL A 139 -16.43 -7.45 1.28
N LYS A 140 -17.07 -6.79 2.27
CA LYS A 140 -18.54 -6.80 2.45
C LYS A 140 -19.27 -6.33 1.20
N HIS A 141 -18.73 -5.33 0.51
CA HIS A 141 -19.28 -4.81 -0.73
C HIS A 141 -18.82 -5.55 -1.99
N ARG A 142 -18.02 -6.63 -1.86
CA ARG A 142 -17.43 -7.38 -2.97
C ARG A 142 -16.68 -6.49 -3.96
N LEU A 143 -16.02 -5.45 -3.43
CA LEU A 143 -15.24 -4.50 -4.21
C LEU A 143 -13.77 -4.94 -4.19
N PRO A 144 -13.19 -5.38 -5.33
CA PRO A 144 -11.77 -5.69 -5.41
C PRO A 144 -10.95 -4.48 -5.00
N ALA A 145 -10.08 -4.64 -4.00
CA ALA A 145 -9.38 -3.53 -3.39
C ALA A 145 -7.88 -3.81 -3.26
N ILE A 146 -7.07 -2.76 -3.42
CA ILE A 146 -5.62 -2.78 -3.23
C ILE A 146 -5.18 -1.68 -2.28
N SER A 147 -4.18 -1.98 -1.45
CA SER A 147 -3.57 -1.04 -0.49
C SER A 147 -2.05 -1.21 -0.46
N LEU A 148 -1.34 -0.15 -0.05
CA LEU A 148 0.10 -0.18 0.21
C LEU A 148 0.47 -0.93 1.51
N PHE A 149 -0.45 -1.04 2.47
CA PHE A 149 -0.13 -1.50 3.82
C PHE A 149 -0.09 -3.04 3.93
N VAL A 150 1.06 -3.62 3.57
CA VAL A 150 1.35 -5.04 3.77
C VAL A 150 1.91 -5.29 5.18
N PRO A 151 1.47 -6.34 5.91
CA PRO A 151 0.41 -7.29 5.60
C PRO A 151 -0.99 -6.85 6.07
N PHE A 152 -1.09 -5.75 6.80
CA PHE A 152 -2.29 -5.31 7.54
C PHE A 152 -3.58 -5.28 6.73
N PHE A 153 -3.53 -4.83 5.47
CA PHE A 153 -4.71 -4.80 4.62
C PHE A 153 -5.20 -6.21 4.25
N ALA A 154 -4.27 -7.15 4.00
CA ALA A 154 -4.60 -8.54 3.70
C ALA A 154 -5.06 -9.31 4.95
N GLU A 155 -4.60 -8.93 6.14
CA GLU A 155 -5.08 -9.47 7.42
C GLU A 155 -6.54 -9.10 7.68
N GLY A 156 -6.96 -7.89 7.28
CA GLY A 156 -8.38 -7.48 7.26
C GLY A 156 -9.22 -8.11 6.14
N GLY A 157 -8.70 -9.11 5.43
CA GLY A 157 -9.38 -9.81 4.33
C GLY A 157 -9.31 -9.11 2.97
N GLY A 158 -8.54 -8.02 2.86
CA GLY A 158 -8.38 -7.28 1.61
C GLY A 158 -7.76 -8.15 0.51
N LEU A 159 -8.25 -7.98 -0.72
CA LEU A 159 -7.88 -8.82 -1.85
C LEU A 159 -6.39 -8.69 -2.21
N LEU A 160 -5.91 -7.47 -2.44
CA LEU A 160 -4.53 -7.20 -2.85
C LEU A 160 -3.87 -6.27 -1.84
N ALA A 161 -2.63 -6.55 -1.48
CA ALA A 161 -1.76 -5.58 -0.81
C ALA A 161 -0.41 -5.56 -1.51
N TYR A 162 0.01 -4.39 -1.99
CA TYR A 162 1.28 -4.21 -2.68
C TYR A 162 1.95 -2.92 -2.22
N GLY A 163 3.10 -3.06 -1.58
CA GLY A 163 3.84 -1.93 -1.01
C GLY A 163 5.20 -2.34 -0.45
N PRO A 164 5.93 -1.40 0.16
CA PRO A 164 7.20 -1.72 0.81
C PRO A 164 6.99 -2.76 1.92
N ALA A 165 8.03 -3.52 2.25
CA ALA A 165 8.05 -4.35 3.44
C ALA A 165 7.93 -3.45 4.68
N PHE A 166 6.70 -3.24 5.16
CA PHE A 166 6.33 -2.05 5.94
C PHE A 166 7.18 -1.84 7.19
N LEU A 167 7.54 -2.91 7.90
CA LEU A 167 8.35 -2.84 9.12
C LEU A 167 9.87 -2.69 8.87
N ASP A 168 10.36 -2.92 7.65
CA ASP A 168 11.80 -2.85 7.34
C ASP A 168 12.36 -1.41 7.50
N PRO A 169 11.72 -0.35 6.95
CA PRO A 169 12.12 1.04 7.20
C PRO A 169 12.17 1.42 8.68
N PHE A 170 11.21 0.98 9.51
CA PHE A 170 11.21 1.26 10.95
C PHE A 170 12.38 0.59 11.67
N ARG A 171 12.66 -0.68 11.37
CA ARG A 171 13.82 -1.38 11.93
C ARG A 171 15.14 -0.72 11.53
N ARG A 172 15.23 -0.26 10.27
CA ARG A 172 16.43 0.40 9.75
C ARG A 172 16.58 1.83 10.27
N ALA A 173 15.49 2.51 10.59
CA ALA A 173 15.51 3.81 11.27
C ALA A 173 16.20 3.73 12.63
N ALA A 174 16.06 2.62 13.36
CA ALA A 174 16.78 2.42 14.63
C ALA A 174 18.31 2.49 14.47
N SER A 175 18.86 2.00 13.34
CA SER A 175 20.28 2.14 13.04
C SER A 175 20.70 3.58 12.78
N TYR A 176 19.82 4.41 12.19
CA TYR A 176 20.10 5.85 12.01
C TYR A 176 20.11 6.55 13.36
N VAL A 177 19.15 6.23 14.23
CA VAL A 177 19.11 6.73 15.60
C VAL A 177 20.38 6.35 16.37
N ASP A 178 20.79 5.08 16.36
CA ASP A 178 22.03 4.62 17.01
C ASP A 178 23.27 5.40 16.54
N ARG A 179 23.41 5.60 15.22
CA ARG A 179 24.53 6.37 14.66
C ARG A 179 24.51 7.83 15.09
N ILE A 180 23.34 8.46 15.12
CA ILE A 180 23.17 9.85 15.56
C ILE A 180 23.52 10.00 17.05
N LEU A 181 23.06 9.07 17.89
CA LEU A 181 23.39 9.05 19.32
C LEU A 181 24.91 8.85 19.56
N LYS A 182 25.61 8.20 18.61
CA LYS A 182 27.07 8.06 18.60
C LYS A 182 27.81 9.24 17.96
N GLY A 183 27.12 10.30 17.57
CA GLY A 183 27.70 11.56 17.07
C GLY A 183 27.67 11.75 15.55
N ALA A 184 27.05 10.85 14.78
CA ALA A 184 26.86 11.07 13.36
C ALA A 184 25.89 12.24 13.10
N GLN A 185 26.21 13.11 12.15
CA GLN A 185 25.34 14.22 11.77
C GLN A 185 24.20 13.72 10.88
N PRO A 186 22.92 14.05 11.16
CA PRO A 186 21.79 13.64 10.32
C PRO A 186 21.93 14.08 8.86
N GLY A 187 22.51 15.25 8.63
CA GLY A 187 22.74 15.82 7.31
C GLY A 187 23.69 15.02 6.42
N ASP A 188 24.50 14.13 7.01
CA ASP A 188 25.42 13.23 6.32
C ASP A 188 24.86 11.81 6.16
N LEU A 189 23.72 11.52 6.79
CA LEU A 189 23.02 10.25 6.66
C LEU A 189 22.07 10.32 5.47
N PRO A 190 22.26 9.52 4.40
CA PRO A 190 21.39 9.59 3.23
C PRO A 190 19.93 9.29 3.56
N VAL A 191 18.99 10.03 2.97
CA VAL A 191 17.61 9.56 2.90
C VAL A 191 17.54 8.32 2.01
N GLN A 192 16.89 7.29 2.51
CA GLN A 192 16.74 6.02 1.80
C GLN A 192 15.32 5.80 1.31
N ARG A 193 15.20 5.21 0.12
CA ARG A 193 13.95 4.66 -0.40
C ARG A 193 13.81 3.20 0.04
N PRO A 194 12.59 2.68 0.27
CA PRO A 194 12.37 1.25 0.45
C PRO A 194 12.91 0.45 -0.75
N THR A 195 13.65 -0.63 -0.47
CA THR A 195 14.22 -1.51 -1.51
C THR A 195 13.51 -2.87 -1.58
N LYS A 196 12.75 -3.22 -0.54
CA LYS A 196 11.99 -4.46 -0.45
C LYS A 196 10.51 -4.15 -0.59
N PHE A 197 9.86 -4.80 -1.54
CA PHE A 197 8.42 -4.72 -1.74
C PHE A 197 7.81 -6.10 -1.52
N GLN A 198 6.58 -6.11 -1.05
CA GLN A 198 5.81 -7.31 -0.80
C GLN A 198 4.50 -7.22 -1.57
N PHE A 199 4.06 -8.38 -2.06
CA PHE A 199 2.77 -8.55 -2.69
C PHE A 199 2.02 -9.67 -1.98
N VAL A 200 0.82 -9.38 -1.51
CA VAL A 200 -0.07 -10.35 -0.91
C VAL A 200 -1.38 -10.36 -1.71
N VAL A 201 -1.83 -11.56 -2.05
CA VAL A 201 -3.13 -11.81 -2.67
C VAL A 201 -3.91 -12.74 -1.74
N LYS A 202 -5.11 -12.34 -1.36
CA LYS A 202 -6.07 -13.19 -0.67
C LYS A 202 -7.15 -13.64 -1.68
N PRO A 203 -7.61 -14.90 -1.64
CA PRO A 203 -8.79 -15.28 -2.39
C PRO A 203 -9.99 -14.50 -1.85
N GLN A 204 -10.74 -13.85 -2.74
CA GLN A 204 -12.00 -13.23 -2.38
C GLN A 204 -13.08 -14.30 -2.53
N ASP A 205 -13.43 -14.96 -1.41
CA ASP A 205 -14.44 -16.01 -1.42
C ASP A 205 -15.76 -15.45 -2.00
N ARG A 206 -16.20 -16.07 -3.11
CA ARG A 206 -17.48 -15.74 -3.76
C ARG A 206 -18.69 -16.25 -2.95
N GLN A 207 -18.47 -17.13 -1.98
CA GLN A 207 -19.50 -17.66 -1.11
C GLN A 207 -19.38 -16.97 0.25
N GLY A 208 -20.48 -16.37 0.70
CA GLY A 208 -20.52 -15.62 1.94
C GLY A 208 -19.96 -16.43 3.09
N HIS A 209 -19.15 -15.77 3.91
CA HIS A 209 -18.61 -16.27 5.16
C HIS A 209 -19.75 -16.84 6.02
N ARG A 210 -20.01 -18.14 5.91
CA ARG A 210 -20.74 -18.88 6.93
C ARG A 210 -19.72 -19.10 8.04
N THR A 211 -19.82 -18.30 9.08
CA THR A 211 -19.15 -18.56 10.35
C THR A 211 -19.56 -19.97 10.79
N HIS A 212 -18.61 -20.91 10.76
CA HIS A 212 -18.80 -22.21 11.37
C HIS A 212 -18.76 -22.02 12.88
N ASP A 213 -19.90 -22.26 13.51
CA ASP A 213 -20.06 -22.39 14.97
C ASP A 213 -19.46 -23.75 15.40
N PRO A 214 -18.46 -23.82 16.30
CA PRO A 214 -17.82 -25.07 16.68
C PRO A 214 -18.49 -25.65 17.92
N THR A 215 -19.77 -26.02 17.83
CA THR A 215 -20.36 -26.89 18.86
C THR A 215 -21.48 -27.76 18.27
N GLY A 216 -21.17 -29.02 17.93
CA GLY A 216 -22.19 -29.97 17.52
C GLY A 216 -21.65 -31.30 16.97
N ALA A 217 -21.62 -32.31 17.84
CA ALA A 217 -21.71 -33.76 17.59
C ALA A 217 -20.61 -34.44 16.71
N ALA A 218 -19.74 -35.28 17.28
CA ALA A 218 -19.99 -36.68 17.66
C ALA A 218 -20.10 -37.67 16.47
N ALA A 219 -19.03 -38.48 16.35
CA ALA A 219 -18.95 -39.88 15.91
C ALA A 219 -19.88 -40.43 14.80
N ALA A 220 -19.28 -40.90 13.70
CA ALA A 220 -19.63 -42.19 13.09
C ALA A 220 -18.47 -42.75 12.23
N ARG A 221 -18.20 -44.04 12.41
CA ARG A 221 -17.17 -44.85 11.74
C ARG A 221 -17.66 -45.36 10.37
N GLY A 222 -16.72 -45.53 9.44
CA GLY A 222 -16.66 -46.68 8.53
C GLY A 222 -17.40 -46.59 7.19
N SER A 223 -16.63 -46.57 6.08
CA SER A 223 -16.53 -47.67 5.11
C SER A 223 -16.14 -47.18 3.70
N HIS A 224 -15.25 -47.94 3.09
CA HIS A 224 -14.81 -47.79 1.70
C HIS A 224 -15.96 -48.01 0.70
N ARG A 225 -16.07 -47.14 -0.30
CA ARG A 225 -16.48 -47.51 -1.66
C ARG A 225 -15.86 -46.58 -2.70
N ARG A 226 -15.16 -47.17 -3.67
CA ARG A 226 -14.81 -46.54 -4.95
C ARG A 226 -16.04 -46.63 -5.87
N MET A 227 -16.39 -45.57 -6.59
CA MET A 227 -16.24 -45.50 -8.06
C MET A 227 -16.77 -44.17 -8.66
N THR A 228 -15.91 -43.58 -9.51
CA THR A 228 -16.16 -42.86 -10.77
C THR A 228 -17.21 -41.74 -10.88
N GLY A 229 -16.69 -40.56 -11.25
CA GLY A 229 -17.26 -39.71 -12.31
C GLY A 229 -17.83 -38.37 -11.87
N LEU A 230 -17.03 -37.29 -11.96
CA LEU A 230 -17.38 -36.01 -12.60
C LEU A 230 -16.22 -35.01 -12.47
N GLY A 231 -16.04 -34.20 -13.51
CA GLY A 231 -14.92 -33.26 -13.68
C GLY A 231 -14.72 -32.32 -12.51
N PHE A 232 -13.50 -32.33 -11.96
CA PHE A 232 -13.08 -31.46 -10.88
C PHE A 232 -12.02 -30.48 -11.38
N PHE A 233 -12.41 -29.22 -11.38
CA PHE A 233 -11.55 -28.04 -11.47
C PHE A 233 -10.53 -28.13 -10.33
N ARG A 234 -9.27 -28.37 -10.69
CA ARG A 234 -8.20 -28.66 -9.73
C ARG A 234 -7.90 -27.44 -8.88
N GLU A 235 -8.15 -27.56 -7.57
CA GLU A 235 -7.55 -26.75 -6.52
C GLU A 235 -6.04 -26.68 -6.72
N ARG A 236 -5.50 -25.46 -6.81
CA ARG A 236 -4.10 -25.20 -6.46
C ARG A 236 -4.09 -24.37 -5.19
N THR A 237 -3.69 -25.03 -4.12
CA THR A 237 -3.15 -24.49 -2.89
C THR A 237 -2.31 -23.24 -3.18
N ILE A 238 -2.74 -22.08 -2.67
CA ILE A 238 -1.98 -20.82 -2.79
C ILE A 238 -0.97 -20.77 -1.65
N ALA A 239 0.29 -20.92 -2.03
CA ALA A 239 1.45 -20.67 -1.20
C ALA A 239 1.54 -19.18 -0.85
N SER A 240 1.98 -18.88 0.37
CA SER A 240 2.64 -17.61 0.69
C SER A 240 3.85 -17.46 -0.25
N CYS A 241 3.65 -16.82 -1.40
CA CYS A 241 4.73 -16.59 -2.34
C CYS A 241 5.54 -15.40 -1.83
N THR A 242 6.51 -15.69 -0.96
CA THR A 242 7.62 -14.78 -0.70
C THR A 242 8.40 -14.68 -2.00
N LEU A 243 8.05 -13.74 -2.89
CA LEU A 243 8.88 -13.48 -4.06
C LEU A 243 10.26 -13.02 -3.57
N HIS A 244 11.24 -13.92 -3.69
CA HIS A 244 12.64 -13.53 -3.81
C HIS A 244 12.77 -12.73 -5.10
N THR A 245 13.26 -11.51 -4.96
CA THR A 245 13.87 -10.62 -5.95
C THR A 245 13.70 -11.06 -7.41
N ILE A 246 12.63 -10.59 -8.07
CA ILE A 246 12.68 -10.45 -9.52
C ILE A 246 13.43 -9.14 -9.78
N GLY A 247 14.70 -9.25 -10.12
CA GLY A 247 15.49 -8.13 -10.62
C GLY A 247 14.85 -7.60 -11.90
N SER A 248 14.08 -6.52 -11.78
CA SER A 248 13.82 -5.64 -12.91
C SER A 248 15.00 -4.69 -13.00
N THR A 249 15.73 -4.79 -14.10
CA THR A 249 16.74 -3.84 -14.53
C THR A 249 16.12 -2.44 -14.65
N MET A 250 16.17 -1.66 -13.57
CA MET A 250 16.02 -0.21 -13.66
C MET A 250 17.27 0.33 -14.34
N SER A 251 17.11 0.81 -15.57
CA SER A 251 18.16 1.54 -16.28
C SER A 251 18.41 2.88 -15.56
N PRO A 252 19.65 3.26 -15.26
CA PRO A 252 19.95 4.53 -14.61
C PRO A 252 19.63 5.69 -15.56
N ILE A 253 18.68 6.53 -15.19
CA ILE A 253 18.42 7.80 -15.87
C ILE A 253 19.66 8.69 -15.63
N ARG A 254 20.50 8.83 -16.66
CA ARG A 254 21.50 9.89 -16.74
C ARG A 254 20.81 11.23 -16.57
N GLN A 255 21.10 11.93 -15.47
CA GLN A 255 20.86 13.36 -15.36
C GLN A 255 21.69 14.06 -16.45
N LYS A 256 21.04 14.55 -17.50
CA LYS A 256 21.63 15.57 -18.37
C LYS A 256 21.61 16.89 -17.60
N ALA A 257 22.79 17.36 -17.20
CA ALA A 257 22.99 18.73 -16.78
C ALA A 257 22.66 19.66 -17.96
N THR A 258 21.70 20.55 -17.78
CA THR A 258 21.52 21.74 -18.62
C THR A 258 22.44 22.85 -18.07
N PRO A 259 23.26 23.50 -18.90
CA PRO A 259 24.06 24.63 -18.46
C PRO A 259 23.15 25.85 -18.23
N ARG A 260 23.37 26.57 -17.13
CA ARG A 260 22.79 27.91 -16.93
C ARG A 260 23.52 28.91 -17.82
N ASN A 261 22.75 29.73 -18.53
CA ASN A 261 23.13 31.11 -18.83
C ASN A 261 22.81 31.97 -17.60
#